data_AF-A0A0M4LGA4-F1
#
_entry.id   AF-A0A0M4LGA4-F1
#
_cell.length_a   1.000
_cell.length_b   1.000
_cell.length_c   1.000
_cell.angle_alpha   90.00
_cell.angle_beta   90.00
_cell.angle_gamma   90.00
#
_symmetry.space_group_name_H-M   'P 1'
#
loop_
_entity.id
_entity.type
_entity.pdbx_description
1 polymer ?
#
loop_
_entity_poly.entity_id
_entity_poly.type
_entity_poly.pdbx_seq_one_letter_code
_entity_poly.pdbx_strand_id
1 'polypeptide(L)'
;MDRPKADSVLVLSGLDPSGAAGIAADIETINQFGLTPLPIITLLTAQNTQKVESLEVTKNDLLEHQFKLIDEDIHFNTVKIGLLGSSSQIIAISNLIKNRKQLNIVLDPILISGSNENLSSIEIIEAMKAELFPLCLVLTPNLAELNALAPGLDEQAAVASLNCPWVLVTTSDSSEAEIEHRLYHEAKLIQKFIYDKLPHKFHGSGCTLSSAISALIASGDDVDVACNKALQYTYQCLLNAKKLGKMQFHPNRTSSKLI
;
A
#
# COMPACT_ATOMS: atom_id res chain seq x y z
N MET A 1 -18.11 4.20 26.07
CA MET A 1 -16.78 4.31 25.44
C MET A 1 -16.90 3.54 24.14
N ASP A 2 -17.11 4.25 23.04
CA ASP A 2 -17.16 3.64 21.71
C ASP A 2 -15.77 3.09 21.42
N ARG A 3 -15.65 1.75 21.34
CA ARG A 3 -14.44 1.11 20.86
C ARG A 3 -14.20 1.53 19.39
N PRO A 4 -12.94 1.53 18.91
CA PRO A 4 -12.68 1.63 17.48
C PRO A 4 -13.49 0.58 16.72
N LYS A 5 -13.90 0.88 15.49
CA LYS A 5 -14.67 -0.06 14.64
C LYS A 5 -13.89 -1.35 14.34
N ALA A 6 -12.57 -1.38 14.46
CA ALA A 6 -11.72 -2.58 14.58
C ALA A 6 -10.39 -2.27 15.30
N ASP A 7 -9.81 -3.25 15.99
CA ASP A 7 -8.53 -3.13 16.72
C ASP A 7 -7.33 -3.70 15.91
N SER A 8 -7.57 -4.16 14.68
CA SER A 8 -6.58 -4.87 13.87
C SER A 8 -6.72 -4.60 12.37
N VAL A 9 -5.63 -4.83 11.63
CA VAL A 9 -5.57 -4.74 10.16
C VAL A 9 -4.91 -5.99 9.62
N LEU A 10 -5.58 -6.71 8.72
CA LEU A 10 -4.96 -7.82 7.99
C LEU A 10 -4.01 -7.25 6.93
N VAL A 11 -2.79 -7.76 6.86
CA VAL A 11 -1.77 -7.27 5.94
C VAL A 11 -1.27 -8.40 5.04
N LEU A 12 -1.44 -8.24 3.74
CA LEU A 12 -0.90 -9.13 2.72
C LEU A 12 0.23 -8.39 1.98
N SER A 13 1.48 -8.70 2.30
CA SER A 13 2.63 -8.03 1.66
C SER A 13 3.89 -8.88 1.59
N GLY A 14 4.81 -8.49 0.71
CA GLY A 14 6.11 -9.12 0.59
C GLY A 14 7.04 -8.76 1.75
N LEU A 15 8.01 -9.62 2.05
CA LEU A 15 9.08 -9.33 2.99
C LEU A 15 10.18 -8.51 2.30
N ASP A 16 10.45 -7.30 2.79
CA ASP A 16 11.72 -6.61 2.58
C ASP A 16 12.66 -6.88 3.79
N PRO A 17 13.72 -7.69 3.64
CA PRO A 17 14.67 -7.99 4.72
C PRO A 17 15.52 -6.78 5.15
N SER A 18 15.53 -5.67 4.39
CA SER A 18 16.17 -4.43 4.84
C SER A 18 15.32 -3.64 5.86
N GLY A 19 14.05 -4.05 6.02
CA GLY A 19 13.08 -3.47 6.95
C GLY A 19 12.46 -2.16 6.47
N ALA A 20 12.83 -1.66 5.29
CA ALA A 20 12.40 -0.34 4.82
C ALA A 20 11.02 -0.33 4.17
N ALA A 21 10.61 -1.42 3.53
CA ALA A 21 9.34 -1.57 2.83
C ALA A 21 8.61 -2.86 3.25
N GLY A 22 7.58 -3.22 2.47
CA GLY A 22 6.85 -4.47 2.62
C GLY A 22 6.25 -4.65 4.02
N ILE A 23 6.17 -5.92 4.45
CA ILE A 23 5.50 -6.30 5.70
C ILE A 23 6.12 -5.63 6.93
N ALA A 24 7.42 -5.32 6.92
CA ALA A 24 8.09 -4.63 8.03
C ALA A 24 7.60 -3.18 8.17
N ALA A 25 7.55 -2.44 7.06
CA ALA A 25 7.01 -1.08 7.03
C ALA A 25 5.53 -1.04 7.42
N ASP A 26 4.77 -2.05 7.01
CA ASP A 26 3.35 -2.17 7.32
C ASP A 26 3.14 -2.38 8.83
N ILE A 27 3.86 -3.33 9.44
CA ILE A 27 3.80 -3.61 10.88
C ILE A 27 4.19 -2.36 11.68
N GLU A 28 5.32 -1.73 11.35
CA GLU A 28 5.78 -0.53 12.06
C GLU A 28 4.76 0.60 11.99
N THR A 29 4.17 0.83 10.81
CA THR A 29 3.19 1.89 10.59
C THR A 29 1.91 1.62 11.37
N ILE A 30 1.31 0.44 11.24
CA ILE A 30 0.04 0.10 11.88
C ILE A 30 0.15 0.20 13.41
N ASN A 31 1.29 -0.25 13.97
CA ASN A 31 1.56 -0.12 15.39
C ASN A 31 1.58 1.35 15.88
N GLN A 32 2.00 2.32 15.05
CA GLN A 32 1.98 3.74 15.45
C GLN A 32 0.57 4.30 15.64
N PHE A 33 -0.41 3.73 14.94
CA PHE A 33 -1.81 4.10 15.10
C PHE A 33 -2.51 3.33 16.23
N GLY A 34 -1.77 2.46 16.95
CA GLY A 34 -2.30 1.70 18.08
C GLY A 34 -3.12 0.47 17.70
N LEU A 35 -3.06 0.03 16.43
CA LEU A 35 -3.75 -1.17 15.95
C LEU A 35 -2.78 -2.36 15.87
N THR A 36 -3.34 -3.57 15.89
CA THR A 36 -2.59 -4.81 15.73
C THR A 36 -2.48 -5.20 14.25
N PRO A 37 -1.29 -5.24 13.64
CA PRO A 37 -1.12 -5.81 12.32
C PRO A 37 -1.24 -7.34 12.37
N LEU A 38 -1.96 -7.93 11.42
CA LEU A 38 -2.09 -9.38 11.23
C LEU A 38 -1.37 -9.76 9.93
N PRO A 39 -0.05 -10.02 9.96
CA PRO A 39 0.75 -10.16 8.76
C PRO A 39 0.63 -11.55 8.13
N ILE A 40 0.40 -11.57 6.82
CA ILE A 40 0.53 -12.75 5.96
C ILE A 40 1.50 -12.39 4.84
N ILE A 41 2.62 -13.09 4.79
CA ILE A 41 3.67 -12.84 3.79
C ILE A 41 3.23 -13.43 2.44
N THR A 42 3.24 -12.60 1.41
CA THR A 42 2.87 -13.00 0.03
C THR A 42 4.06 -13.50 -0.76
N LEU A 43 5.23 -12.91 -0.54
CA LEU A 43 6.48 -13.36 -1.13
C LEU A 43 7.68 -12.96 -0.25
N LEU A 44 8.77 -13.69 -0.40
CA LEU A 44 10.06 -13.37 0.18
C LEU A 44 10.93 -12.71 -0.88
N THR A 45 11.68 -11.69 -0.50
CA THR A 45 12.70 -11.08 -1.36
C THR A 45 14.08 -11.37 -0.79
N ALA A 46 15.04 -11.72 -1.66
CA ALA A 46 16.45 -11.59 -1.36
C ALA A 46 16.90 -10.23 -1.90
N GLN A 47 16.88 -9.21 -1.05
CA GLN A 47 17.23 -7.85 -1.44
C GLN A 47 18.02 -7.12 -0.35
N ASN A 48 18.61 -5.99 -0.73
CA ASN A 48 19.17 -5.01 0.19
C ASN A 48 18.90 -3.60 -0.34
N THR A 49 19.41 -2.58 0.34
CA THR A 49 19.18 -1.17 -0.05
C THR A 49 19.61 -0.77 -1.46
N GLN A 50 20.34 -1.62 -2.20
CA GLN A 50 20.83 -1.33 -3.55
C GLN A 50 20.10 -2.06 -4.67
N LYS A 51 19.58 -3.27 -4.41
CA LYS A 51 19.03 -4.14 -5.46
C LYS A 51 18.17 -5.26 -4.88
N VAL A 52 17.33 -5.83 -5.74
CA VAL A 52 16.62 -7.10 -5.51
C VAL A 52 17.35 -8.17 -6.34
N GLU A 53 17.70 -9.31 -5.73
CA GLU A 53 18.37 -10.41 -6.43
C GLU A 53 17.40 -11.53 -6.82
N SER A 54 16.44 -11.84 -5.95
CA SER A 54 15.45 -12.88 -6.22
C SER A 54 14.17 -12.69 -5.41
N LEU A 55 13.12 -13.37 -5.88
CA LEU A 55 11.79 -13.41 -5.29
C LEU A 55 11.38 -14.87 -5.11
N GLU A 56 10.76 -15.20 -3.98
CA GLU A 56 10.16 -16.52 -3.74
C GLU A 56 8.70 -16.33 -3.28
N VAL A 57 7.76 -16.70 -4.15
CA VAL A 57 6.33 -16.53 -3.88
C VAL A 57 5.87 -17.55 -2.84
N THR A 58 5.17 -17.08 -1.80
CA THR A 58 4.56 -17.96 -0.82
C THR A 58 3.49 -18.82 -1.47
N LYS A 59 3.57 -20.15 -1.27
CA LYS A 59 2.60 -21.10 -1.81
C LYS A 59 1.17 -20.73 -1.41
N ASN A 60 0.26 -20.76 -2.38
CA ASN A 60 -1.16 -20.42 -2.15
C ASN A 60 -1.78 -21.23 -1.01
N ASP A 61 -1.54 -22.54 -0.94
CA ASP A 61 -2.07 -23.40 0.14
C ASP A 61 -1.66 -22.91 1.54
N LEU A 62 -0.43 -22.43 1.70
CA LEU A 62 0.07 -21.90 2.97
C LEU A 62 -0.52 -20.52 3.27
N LEU A 63 -0.64 -19.65 2.26
CA LEU A 63 -1.27 -18.34 2.39
C LEU A 63 -2.74 -18.47 2.79
N GLU A 64 -3.50 -19.33 2.10
CA GLU A 64 -4.90 -19.61 2.39
C GLU A 64 -5.08 -20.20 3.78
N HIS A 65 -4.19 -21.10 4.20
CA HIS A 65 -4.24 -21.69 5.54
C HIS A 65 -4.00 -20.63 6.63
N GLN A 66 -3.01 -19.77 6.46
CA GLN A 66 -2.76 -18.65 7.38
C GLN A 66 -3.97 -17.71 7.45
N PHE A 67 -4.54 -17.34 6.30
CA PHE A 67 -5.72 -16.48 6.25
C PHE A 67 -6.89 -17.09 7.01
N LYS A 68 -7.21 -18.36 6.77
CA LYS A 68 -8.34 -19.04 7.43
C LYS A 68 -8.16 -19.09 8.95
N LEU A 69 -6.97 -19.44 9.43
CA LEU A 69 -6.69 -19.47 10.87
C LEU A 69 -6.84 -18.07 11.52
N ILE A 70 -6.37 -17.02 10.86
CA ILE A 70 -6.53 -15.64 11.37
C ILE A 70 -7.99 -15.21 11.33
N ASP A 71 -8.70 -15.53 10.25
CA ASP A 71 -10.10 -15.15 10.07
C ASP A 71 -11.06 -15.86 11.03
N GLU A 72 -10.73 -17.10 11.42
CA GLU A 72 -11.48 -17.86 12.41
C GLU A 72 -11.30 -17.34 13.85
N ASP A 73 -10.18 -16.66 14.15
CA ASP A 73 -9.78 -16.26 15.50
C ASP A 73 -9.94 -14.76 15.77
N ILE A 74 -9.56 -13.90 14.81
CA ILE A 74 -9.42 -12.45 15.03
C ILE A 74 -10.35 -11.68 14.10
N HIS A 75 -11.23 -10.87 14.67
CA HIS A 75 -12.07 -9.95 13.89
C HIS A 75 -11.25 -8.79 13.31
N PHE A 76 -11.33 -8.62 11.99
CA PHE A 76 -10.83 -7.46 11.26
C PHE A 76 -11.84 -7.06 10.17
N ASN A 77 -11.93 -5.76 9.89
CA ASN A 77 -12.76 -5.20 8.83
C ASN A 77 -11.94 -4.48 7.75
N THR A 78 -10.60 -4.43 7.89
CA THR A 78 -9.72 -3.72 6.96
C THR A 78 -8.56 -4.62 6.55
N VAL A 79 -8.27 -4.63 5.26
CA VAL A 79 -7.15 -5.38 4.66
C VAL A 79 -6.27 -4.42 3.88
N LYS A 80 -4.98 -4.40 4.22
CA LYS A 80 -3.95 -3.77 3.40
C LYS A 80 -3.31 -4.81 2.51
N ILE A 81 -3.26 -4.54 1.21
CA ILE A 81 -2.58 -5.39 0.23
C ILE A 81 -1.44 -4.59 -0.38
N GLY A 82 -0.24 -5.18 -0.40
CA GLY A 82 0.93 -4.62 -1.05
C GLY A 82 1.45 -5.56 -2.14
N LEU A 83 2.77 -5.82 -2.14
CA LEU A 83 3.43 -6.56 -3.19
C LEU A 83 2.88 -7.99 -3.32
N LEU A 84 2.46 -8.39 -4.52
CA LEU A 84 1.94 -9.72 -4.86
C LEU A 84 2.85 -10.40 -5.89
N GLY A 85 2.99 -11.73 -5.77
CA GLY A 85 4.02 -12.47 -6.51
C GLY A 85 3.56 -13.13 -7.82
N SER A 86 2.25 -13.35 -8.00
CA SER A 86 1.73 -14.02 -9.20
C SER A 86 0.24 -13.77 -9.42
N SER A 87 -0.22 -13.98 -10.65
CA SER A 87 -1.65 -14.00 -11.00
C SER A 87 -2.43 -15.06 -10.22
N SER A 88 -1.85 -16.26 -10.03
CA SER A 88 -2.47 -17.32 -9.23
C SER A 88 -2.65 -16.93 -7.75
N GLN A 89 -1.72 -16.15 -7.18
CA GLN A 89 -1.82 -15.64 -5.82
C GLN A 89 -2.88 -14.54 -5.72
N ILE A 90 -2.98 -13.66 -6.71
CA ILE A 90 -4.05 -12.65 -6.80
C ILE A 90 -5.43 -13.31 -6.79
N ILE A 91 -5.62 -14.35 -7.61
CA ILE A 91 -6.89 -15.09 -7.67
C ILE A 91 -7.20 -15.75 -6.33
N ALA A 92 -6.21 -16.38 -5.68
CA ALA A 92 -6.38 -16.99 -4.36
C ALA A 92 -6.80 -15.96 -3.31
N ILE A 93 -6.10 -14.83 -3.21
CA ILE A 93 -6.44 -13.73 -2.29
C ILE A 93 -7.84 -13.19 -2.57
N SER A 94 -8.17 -12.94 -3.83
CA SER A 94 -9.49 -12.41 -4.24
C SER A 94 -10.60 -13.37 -3.83
N ASN A 95 -10.39 -14.69 -3.98
CA ASN A 95 -11.35 -15.71 -3.54
C ASN A 95 -11.56 -15.75 -2.01
N LEU A 96 -10.52 -15.47 -1.22
CA LEU A 96 -10.62 -15.42 0.24
C LEU A 96 -11.43 -14.20 0.72
N ILE A 97 -11.32 -13.05 0.03
CA ILE A 97 -11.90 -11.79 0.50
C ILE A 97 -13.24 -11.42 -0.16
N LYS A 98 -13.54 -11.88 -1.39
CA LYS A 98 -14.71 -11.43 -2.17
C LYS A 98 -16.08 -11.65 -1.51
N ASN A 99 -16.20 -12.68 -0.65
CA ASN A 99 -17.46 -13.02 0.00
C ASN A 99 -17.63 -12.33 1.36
N ARG A 100 -16.63 -11.57 1.82
CA ARG A 100 -16.67 -10.87 3.09
C ARG A 100 -17.46 -9.58 2.94
N LYS A 101 -18.50 -9.43 3.77
CA LYS A 101 -19.26 -8.18 3.83
C LYS A 101 -18.46 -7.13 4.59
N GLN A 102 -18.54 -5.87 4.15
CA GLN A 102 -18.00 -4.70 4.86
C GLN A 102 -16.47 -4.73 5.08
N LEU A 103 -15.74 -5.34 4.15
CA LEU A 103 -14.28 -5.33 4.18
C LEU A 103 -13.75 -4.09 3.45
N ASN A 104 -13.02 -3.24 4.15
CA ASN A 104 -12.30 -2.12 3.56
C ASN A 104 -10.97 -2.62 3.02
N ILE A 105 -10.78 -2.62 1.71
CA ILE A 105 -9.53 -3.06 1.08
C ILE A 105 -8.76 -1.84 0.58
N VAL A 106 -7.55 -1.66 1.08
CA VAL A 106 -6.58 -0.67 0.61
C VAL A 106 -5.47 -1.42 -0.12
N LEU A 107 -5.33 -1.15 -1.42
CA LEU A 107 -4.34 -1.82 -2.26
C LEU A 107 -3.31 -0.81 -2.79
N ASP A 108 -2.06 -1.10 -2.47
CA ASP A 108 -0.87 -0.50 -3.08
C ASP A 108 -0.40 -1.42 -4.22
N PRO A 109 -0.56 -1.04 -5.50
CA PRO A 109 -0.38 -1.96 -6.62
C PRO A 109 1.08 -2.40 -6.84
N ILE A 110 2.07 -1.62 -6.36
CA ILE A 110 3.51 -1.93 -6.37
C ILE A 110 3.97 -2.67 -7.65
N LEU A 111 4.04 -1.96 -8.77
CA LEU A 111 4.45 -2.56 -10.05
C LEU A 111 5.97 -2.50 -10.27
N ILE A 112 6.65 -1.57 -9.61
CA ILE A 112 8.08 -1.29 -9.78
C ILE A 112 8.74 -1.27 -8.40
N SER A 113 9.92 -1.87 -8.27
CA SER A 113 10.69 -1.84 -7.02
C SER A 113 11.27 -0.44 -6.75
N GLY A 114 11.66 -0.19 -5.50
CA GLY A 114 12.45 1.01 -5.16
C GLY A 114 13.80 1.11 -5.90
N SER A 115 14.30 0.00 -6.47
CA SER A 115 15.50 -0.07 -7.32
C SER A 115 15.21 0.07 -8.83
N ASN A 116 13.99 0.44 -9.23
CA ASN A 116 13.52 0.54 -10.61
C ASN A 116 13.51 -0.78 -11.39
N GLU A 117 13.42 -1.91 -10.69
CA GLU A 117 13.24 -3.22 -11.33
C GLU A 117 11.74 -3.47 -11.54
N ASN A 118 11.37 -3.94 -12.73
CA ASN A 118 9.97 -4.27 -13.01
C ASN A 118 9.59 -5.54 -12.22
N LEU A 119 8.71 -5.38 -11.23
CA LEU A 119 8.29 -6.46 -10.34
C LEU A 119 7.06 -7.20 -10.86
N SER A 120 6.37 -6.63 -11.86
CA SER A 120 5.08 -7.15 -12.33
C SER A 120 5.11 -7.50 -13.82
N SER A 121 4.55 -8.66 -14.14
CA SER A 121 4.24 -9.04 -15.52
C SER A 121 2.89 -8.47 -15.96
N ILE A 122 2.65 -8.44 -17.27
CA ILE A 122 1.32 -8.10 -17.83
C ILE A 122 0.23 -8.98 -17.22
N GLU A 123 0.53 -10.26 -16.98
CA GLU A 123 -0.41 -11.22 -16.38
C GLU A 123 -0.82 -10.83 -14.95
N ILE A 124 0.10 -10.28 -14.16
CA ILE A 124 -0.19 -9.77 -12.80
C ILE A 124 -1.10 -8.55 -12.87
N ILE A 125 -0.81 -7.61 -13.77
CA ILE A 125 -1.62 -6.39 -13.95
C ILE A 125 -3.05 -6.74 -14.36
N GLU A 126 -3.21 -7.64 -15.34
CA GLU A 126 -4.53 -8.05 -15.81
C GLU A 126 -5.31 -8.83 -14.73
N ALA A 127 -4.63 -9.68 -13.96
CA ALA A 127 -5.25 -10.36 -12.82
C ALA A 127 -5.69 -9.37 -11.72
N MET A 128 -4.88 -8.36 -11.40
CA MET A 128 -5.25 -7.32 -10.42
C MET A 128 -6.51 -6.58 -10.85
N LYS A 129 -6.58 -6.14 -12.11
CA LYS A 129 -7.73 -5.42 -12.66
C LYS A 129 -9.00 -6.28 -12.66
N ALA A 130 -8.89 -7.54 -13.06
CA ALA A 130 -10.04 -8.42 -13.19
C ALA A 130 -10.59 -8.89 -11.83
N GLU A 131 -9.69 -9.24 -10.90
CA GLU A 131 -10.08 -9.99 -9.70
C GLU A 131 -10.05 -9.14 -8.42
N LEU A 132 -9.14 -8.15 -8.33
CA LEU A 132 -8.84 -7.47 -7.06
C LEU A 132 -9.34 -6.03 -7.02
N PHE A 133 -9.13 -5.23 -8.06
CA PHE A 133 -9.58 -3.83 -8.12
C PHE A 133 -11.08 -3.66 -7.86
N PRO A 134 -11.98 -4.53 -8.39
CA PRO A 134 -13.41 -4.43 -8.11
C PRO A 134 -13.79 -4.63 -6.64
N LEU A 135 -12.88 -5.20 -5.84
CA LEU A 135 -13.06 -5.42 -4.40
C LEU A 135 -12.47 -4.27 -3.57
N CYS A 136 -11.61 -3.43 -4.16
CA CYS A 136 -10.87 -2.40 -3.45
C CYS A 136 -11.74 -1.20 -3.09
N LEU A 137 -11.57 -0.68 -1.87
CA LEU A 137 -12.11 0.62 -1.47
C LEU A 137 -11.17 1.75 -1.92
N VAL A 138 -9.85 1.57 -1.73
CA VAL A 138 -8.82 2.56 -2.05
C VAL A 138 -7.68 1.92 -2.84
N LEU A 139 -7.29 2.56 -3.94
CA LEU A 139 -6.02 2.30 -4.64
C LEU A 139 -5.04 3.46 -4.40
N THR A 140 -3.75 3.15 -4.24
CA THR A 140 -2.69 4.17 -4.02
C THR A 140 -1.57 4.14 -5.07
N PRO A 141 -1.85 4.11 -6.39
CA PRO A 141 -0.80 4.08 -7.40
C PRO A 141 0.02 5.38 -7.37
N ASN A 142 1.32 5.27 -7.63
CA ASN A 142 2.07 6.43 -8.11
C ASN A 142 1.80 6.69 -9.61
N LEU A 143 2.22 7.85 -10.12
CA LEU A 143 1.98 8.23 -11.52
C LEU A 143 2.56 7.24 -12.54
N ALA A 144 3.73 6.66 -12.26
CA ALA A 144 4.34 5.67 -13.15
C ALA A 144 3.54 4.36 -13.16
N GLU A 145 3.07 3.92 -11.99
CA GLU A 145 2.19 2.76 -11.85
C GLU A 145 0.85 2.99 -12.53
N LEU A 146 0.25 4.18 -12.37
CA LEU A 146 -1.00 4.54 -13.03
C LEU A 146 -0.87 4.45 -14.55
N ASN A 147 0.23 4.95 -15.11
CA ASN A 147 0.52 4.83 -16.55
C ASN A 147 0.72 3.37 -16.99
N ALA A 148 1.32 2.53 -16.15
CA ALA A 148 1.47 1.10 -16.44
C ALA A 148 0.14 0.33 -16.35
N LEU A 149 -0.74 0.73 -15.41
CA LEU A 149 -2.09 0.17 -15.27
C LEU A 149 -3.00 0.57 -16.43
N ALA A 150 -2.88 1.80 -16.92
CA ALA A 150 -3.75 2.36 -17.95
C ALA A 150 -2.94 3.04 -19.08
N PRO A 151 -2.18 2.27 -19.86
CA PRO A 151 -1.25 2.82 -20.84
C PRO A 151 -1.96 3.63 -21.93
N GLY A 152 -1.44 4.83 -22.19
CA GLY A 152 -1.93 5.71 -23.25
C GLY A 152 -3.15 6.56 -22.89
N LEU A 153 -3.68 6.42 -21.67
CA LEU A 153 -4.75 7.29 -21.16
C LEU A 153 -4.14 8.51 -20.45
N ASP A 154 -4.86 9.63 -20.47
CA ASP A 154 -4.59 10.71 -19.52
C ASP A 154 -4.95 10.27 -18.10
N GLU A 155 -4.50 11.01 -17.08
CA GLU A 155 -4.72 10.63 -15.68
C GLU A 155 -6.20 10.47 -15.31
N GLN A 156 -7.06 11.33 -15.85
CA GLN A 156 -8.49 11.32 -15.54
C GLN A 156 -9.17 10.06 -16.09
N ALA A 157 -8.85 9.69 -17.34
CA ALA A 157 -9.32 8.46 -17.97
C ALA A 157 -8.66 7.21 -17.35
N ALA A 158 -7.38 7.30 -16.97
CA ALA A 158 -6.67 6.23 -16.28
C ALA A 158 -7.32 5.89 -14.94
N VAL A 159 -7.57 6.89 -14.09
CA VAL A 159 -8.27 6.71 -12.80
C VAL A 159 -9.65 6.09 -13.02
N ALA A 160 -10.42 6.59 -13.99
CA ALA A 160 -11.74 6.04 -14.31
C ALA A 160 -11.69 4.56 -14.73
N SER A 161 -10.63 4.16 -15.44
CA SER A 161 -10.46 2.78 -15.90
C SER A 161 -10.16 1.77 -14.78
N LEU A 162 -9.70 2.23 -13.60
CA LEU A 162 -9.38 1.35 -12.48
C LEU A 162 -10.64 0.79 -11.79
N ASN A 163 -11.80 1.42 -11.98
CA ASN A 163 -13.08 1.01 -11.40
C ASN A 163 -13.02 0.79 -9.87
N CYS A 164 -12.30 1.65 -9.16
CA CYS A 164 -12.22 1.68 -7.70
C CYS A 164 -12.85 2.98 -7.18
N PRO A 165 -13.63 2.94 -6.08
CA PRO A 165 -14.30 4.12 -5.55
C PRO A 165 -13.32 5.25 -5.21
N TRP A 166 -12.21 4.94 -4.56
CA TRP A 166 -11.19 5.93 -4.20
C TRP A 166 -9.83 5.61 -4.82
N VAL A 167 -9.21 6.62 -5.40
CA VAL A 167 -7.85 6.49 -5.96
C VAL A 167 -7.02 7.69 -5.49
N LEU A 168 -5.97 7.40 -4.73
CA LEU A 168 -4.97 8.38 -4.33
C LEU A 168 -3.75 8.25 -5.26
N VAL A 169 -3.65 9.14 -6.23
CA VAL A 169 -2.50 9.21 -7.13
C VAL A 169 -1.38 9.97 -6.44
N THR A 170 -0.26 9.30 -6.23
CA THR A 170 0.95 9.92 -5.68
C THR A 170 1.91 10.36 -6.78
N THR A 171 2.69 11.42 -6.51
CA THR A 171 3.64 11.98 -7.46
C THR A 171 4.95 12.26 -6.73
N SER A 172 6.07 11.97 -7.39
CA SER A 172 7.42 12.30 -6.94
C SER A 172 8.18 13.16 -7.96
N ASP A 173 7.66 13.27 -9.19
CA ASP A 173 8.43 13.72 -10.35
C ASP A 173 7.75 14.85 -11.15
N SER A 174 6.67 15.44 -10.63
CA SER A 174 5.95 16.52 -11.30
C SER A 174 6.68 17.87 -11.27
N SER A 175 7.59 18.07 -10.31
CA SER A 175 8.33 19.32 -10.11
C SER A 175 9.64 19.07 -9.33
N GLU A 176 10.58 20.01 -9.42
CA GLU A 176 11.82 20.00 -8.63
C GLU A 176 11.63 20.55 -7.20
N ALA A 177 10.59 21.36 -6.98
CA ALA A 177 10.35 22.05 -5.71
C ALA A 177 9.17 21.48 -4.92
N GLU A 178 8.15 20.98 -5.60
CA GLU A 178 6.88 20.57 -4.98
C GLU A 178 6.42 19.23 -5.54
N ILE A 179 5.71 18.48 -4.71
CA ILE A 179 4.95 17.28 -5.12
C ILE A 179 3.47 17.52 -4.88
N GLU A 180 2.63 17.06 -5.81
CA GLU A 180 1.16 17.19 -5.73
C GLU A 180 0.53 15.80 -5.74
N HIS A 181 -0.01 15.37 -4.61
CA HIS A 181 -0.85 14.17 -4.55
C HIS A 181 -2.31 14.53 -4.86
N ARG A 182 -3.02 13.64 -5.55
CA ARG A 182 -4.38 13.88 -6.03
C ARG A 182 -5.30 12.75 -5.59
N LEU A 183 -6.37 13.11 -4.89
CA LEU A 183 -7.38 12.17 -4.45
C LEU A 183 -8.62 12.27 -5.32
N TYR A 184 -9.04 11.11 -5.82
CA TYR A 184 -10.23 10.94 -6.63
C TYR A 184 -11.26 10.10 -5.88
N HIS A 185 -12.54 10.46 -6.03
CA HIS A 185 -13.68 9.67 -5.57
C HIS A 185 -14.68 9.51 -6.73
N GLU A 186 -15.05 8.28 -7.07
CA GLU A 186 -15.88 7.95 -8.24
C GLU A 186 -15.33 8.60 -9.51
N ALA A 187 -14.02 8.44 -9.69
CA ALA A 187 -13.21 9.07 -10.74
C ALA A 187 -13.25 10.60 -10.78
N LYS A 188 -13.80 11.32 -9.80
CA LYS A 188 -13.76 12.79 -9.77
C LYS A 188 -12.64 13.27 -8.86
N LEU A 189 -11.82 14.20 -9.33
CA LEU A 189 -10.83 14.86 -8.50
C LEU A 189 -11.54 15.66 -7.39
N ILE A 190 -11.29 15.31 -6.14
CA ILE A 190 -11.92 15.94 -4.98
C ILE A 190 -10.93 16.76 -4.14
N GLN A 191 -9.64 16.37 -4.11
CA GLN A 191 -8.64 17.07 -3.33
C GLN A 191 -7.24 16.96 -3.93
N LYS A 192 -6.45 18.02 -3.72
CA LYS A 192 -5.02 18.09 -4.02
C LYS A 192 -4.24 18.35 -2.74
N PHE A 193 -3.10 17.69 -2.58
CA PHE A 193 -2.21 17.85 -1.44
C PHE A 193 -0.83 18.23 -1.94
N ILE A 194 -0.35 19.41 -1.54
CA ILE A 194 0.93 19.97 -2.00
C ILE A 194 1.92 19.91 -0.84
N TYR A 195 3.12 19.41 -1.13
CA TYR A 195 4.23 19.34 -0.18
C TYR A 195 5.52 19.81 -0.84
N ASP A 196 6.44 20.36 -0.05
CA ASP A 196 7.82 20.60 -0.49
C ASP A 196 8.49 19.27 -0.82
N LYS A 197 9.14 19.19 -1.98
CA LYS A 197 9.87 18.00 -2.40
C LYS A 197 11.10 17.80 -1.54
N LEU A 198 11.16 16.67 -0.85
CA LEU A 198 12.30 16.31 -0.04
C LEU A 198 13.52 15.94 -0.92
N PRO A 199 14.74 16.29 -0.52
CA PRO A 199 15.94 16.20 -1.38
C PRO A 199 16.49 14.77 -1.55
N HIS A 200 15.86 13.78 -0.93
CA HIS A 200 16.36 12.42 -0.86
C HIS A 200 15.42 11.45 -1.57
N LYS A 201 15.96 10.27 -1.93
CA LYS A 201 15.16 9.13 -2.37
C LYS A 201 14.84 8.26 -1.17
N PHE A 202 13.61 7.76 -1.09
CA PHE A 202 13.14 6.98 0.04
C PHE A 202 12.74 5.57 -0.41
N HIS A 203 12.92 4.59 0.48
CA HIS A 203 12.47 3.22 0.27
C HIS A 203 11.33 2.91 1.25
N GLY A 204 10.16 2.53 0.73
CA GLY A 204 8.98 2.19 1.53
C GLY A 204 8.06 3.35 1.89
N SER A 205 8.15 4.49 1.21
CA SER A 205 7.17 5.60 1.36
C SER A 205 5.75 5.15 1.00
N GLY A 206 5.58 4.42 -0.11
CA GLY A 206 4.29 3.87 -0.55
C GLY A 206 3.68 2.90 0.46
N CYS A 207 4.46 1.91 0.94
CA CYS A 207 4.01 0.98 1.97
C CYS A 207 3.63 1.68 3.28
N THR A 208 4.38 2.72 3.66
CA THR A 208 4.07 3.54 4.85
C THR A 208 2.75 4.28 4.66
N LEU A 209 2.53 4.88 3.49
CA LEU A 209 1.30 5.60 3.18
C LEU A 209 0.07 4.69 3.17
N SER A 210 0.10 3.61 2.39
CA SER A 210 -1.04 2.69 2.28
C SER A 210 -1.37 2.00 3.60
N SER A 211 -0.36 1.70 4.42
CA SER A 211 -0.57 1.15 5.77
C SER A 211 -1.14 2.16 6.76
N ALA A 212 -0.73 3.43 6.68
CA ALA A 212 -1.33 4.50 7.49
C ALA A 212 -2.80 4.75 7.10
N ILE A 213 -3.13 4.76 5.81
CA ILE A 213 -4.51 4.85 5.31
C ILE A 213 -5.34 3.70 5.89
N SER A 214 -4.82 2.47 5.80
CA SER A 214 -5.50 1.28 6.30
C SER A 214 -5.78 1.36 7.81
N ALA A 215 -4.80 1.79 8.60
CA ALA A 215 -4.95 1.93 10.05
C ALA A 215 -5.99 2.99 10.44
N LEU A 216 -6.01 4.13 9.73
CA LEU A 216 -6.97 5.21 9.96
C LEU A 216 -8.41 4.80 9.58
N ILE A 217 -8.58 4.12 8.45
CA ILE A 217 -9.89 3.57 8.03
C ILE A 217 -10.39 2.52 9.03
N ALA A 218 -9.51 1.63 9.50
CA ALA A 218 -9.86 0.64 10.53
C ALA A 218 -10.29 1.31 11.86
N SER A 219 -9.67 2.45 12.18
CA SER A 219 -10.02 3.29 13.33
C SER A 219 -11.35 4.05 13.16
N GLY A 220 -11.89 4.09 11.95
CA GLY A 220 -13.20 4.67 11.63
C GLY A 220 -13.17 6.05 10.98
N ASP A 221 -11.99 6.54 10.54
CA ASP A 221 -11.91 7.76 9.74
C ASP A 221 -12.53 7.55 8.34
N ASP A 222 -13.17 8.59 7.82
CA ASP A 222 -13.59 8.66 6.41
C ASP A 222 -12.36 8.65 5.48
N VAL A 223 -12.50 8.16 4.26
CA VAL A 223 -11.37 7.89 3.36
C VAL A 223 -10.56 9.14 3.02
N ASP A 224 -11.21 10.27 2.75
CA ASP A 224 -10.56 11.55 2.48
C ASP A 224 -9.75 12.06 3.67
N VAL A 225 -10.32 11.95 4.88
CA VAL A 225 -9.65 12.28 6.14
C VAL A 225 -8.46 11.36 6.38
N ALA A 226 -8.64 10.05 6.17
CA ALA A 226 -7.59 9.04 6.31
C ALA A 226 -6.42 9.30 5.34
N CYS A 227 -6.71 9.57 4.06
CA CYS A 227 -5.69 9.92 3.06
C CYS A 227 -4.90 11.17 3.47
N ASN A 228 -5.57 12.23 3.91
CA ASN A 228 -4.89 13.46 4.35
C ASN A 228 -3.93 13.21 5.54
N LYS A 229 -4.44 12.59 6.60
CA LYS A 229 -3.64 12.28 7.80
C LYS A 229 -2.48 11.32 7.47
N ALA A 230 -2.72 10.32 6.62
CA ALA A 230 -1.70 9.37 6.20
C ALA A 230 -0.59 10.02 5.37
N LEU A 231 -0.93 10.96 4.47
CA LEU A 231 0.06 11.76 3.73
C LEU A 231 0.90 12.62 4.66
N GLN A 232 0.28 13.30 5.64
CA GLN A 232 0.98 14.08 6.64
C GLN A 232 1.93 13.21 7.49
N TYR A 233 1.44 12.07 8.00
CA TYR A 233 2.25 11.10 8.73
C TYR A 233 3.44 10.61 7.89
N THR A 234 3.19 10.25 6.64
CA THR A 234 4.23 9.75 5.72
C THR A 234 5.28 10.84 5.51
N TYR A 235 4.87 12.07 5.22
CA TYR A 235 5.78 13.20 5.05
C TYR A 235 6.69 13.41 6.27
N GLN A 236 6.13 13.34 7.49
CA GLN A 236 6.93 13.42 8.72
C GLN A 236 7.90 12.25 8.89
N CYS A 237 7.51 11.04 8.50
CA CYS A 237 8.40 9.88 8.50
C CYS A 237 9.57 10.07 7.52
N LEU A 238 9.32 10.68 6.36
CA LEU A 238 10.33 10.97 5.34
C LEU A 238 11.27 12.10 5.78
N LEU A 239 10.75 13.16 6.40
CA LEU A 239 11.56 14.24 6.98
C LEU A 239 12.57 13.73 8.00
N ASN A 240 12.17 12.75 8.81
CA ASN A 240 13.01 12.16 9.86
C ASN A 240 13.72 10.88 9.40
N ALA A 241 13.73 10.59 8.10
CA ALA A 241 14.25 9.33 7.57
C ALA A 241 15.74 9.15 7.87
N LYS A 242 16.13 7.88 8.02
CA LYS A 242 17.50 7.48 8.36
C LYS A 242 18.16 6.83 7.18
N LYS A 243 19.44 7.13 6.96
CA LYS A 243 20.26 6.42 5.97
C LYS A 243 20.90 5.20 6.63
N LEU A 244 20.28 4.02 6.47
CA LEU A 244 20.82 2.76 7.00
C LEU A 244 21.84 2.12 6.05
N GLY A 245 21.53 2.13 4.75
CA GLY A 245 22.37 1.54 3.72
C GLY A 245 23.04 2.58 2.82
N LYS A 246 23.53 2.12 1.67
CA LYS A 246 24.31 2.96 0.77
C LYS A 246 23.46 3.93 -0.06
N MET A 247 22.20 3.57 -0.30
CA MET A 247 21.30 4.25 -1.25
C MET A 247 20.16 4.99 -0.55
N GLN A 248 18.92 4.50 -0.75
CA GLN A 248 17.69 5.17 -0.33
C GLN A 248 17.58 5.30 1.20
N PHE A 249 16.91 6.36 1.64
CA PHE A 249 16.63 6.64 3.04
C PHE A 249 15.42 5.80 3.50
N HIS A 250 15.50 5.30 4.73
CA HIS A 250 14.46 4.52 5.38
C HIS A 250 13.56 5.49 6.18
N PRO A 251 12.24 5.57 5.88
CA PRO A 251 11.27 6.36 6.66
C PRO A 251 11.37 6.06 8.16
N ASN A 252 11.46 7.10 8.99
CA ASN A 252 11.45 6.91 10.44
C ASN A 252 10.02 6.92 10.98
N ARG A 253 9.47 5.72 11.16
CA ARG A 253 8.08 5.51 11.62
C ARG A 253 7.90 5.65 13.12
N THR A 254 8.96 5.84 13.89
CA THR A 254 8.85 5.91 15.38
C THR A 254 8.59 7.31 15.91
N SER A 255 8.80 8.34 15.09
CA SER A 255 8.93 9.73 15.56
C SER A 255 7.69 10.59 15.43
N SER A 256 6.63 10.13 14.77
CA SER A 256 5.38 10.89 14.71
C SER A 256 4.55 10.61 15.96
N LYS A 257 4.94 11.19 17.09
CA LYS A 257 3.90 11.62 18.02
C LYS A 257 3.06 12.62 17.24
N LEU A 258 1.92 12.17 16.70
CA LEU A 258 0.85 13.07 16.28
C LEU A 258 0.54 13.92 17.52
N ILE A 259 1.02 15.17 17.50
CA ILE A 259 0.61 16.22 18.43
C ILE A 259 -0.78 16.68 17.99
#